data_AF-A0A8T4NLQ4-F1
#
_entry.id   AF-A0A8T4NLQ4-F1
#
_cell.length_a   1.000
_cell.length_b   1.000
_cell.length_c   1.000
_cell.angle_alpha   90.00
_cell.angle_beta   90.00
_cell.angle_gamma   90.00
#
_symmetry.space_group_name_H-M   'P 1'
#
loop_
_entity.id
_entity.type
_entity.pdbx_description
1 polymer ?
#
loop_
_entity_poly.entity_id
_entity_poly.type
_entity_poly.pdbx_seq_one_letter_code
_entity_poly.pdbx_strand_id
1 'polypeptide(L)'
;MIRNSPSQLVNDYEFVQSIRYKVTKFSHLRLYESMEEGDNRHKSELLFKMLKRDGFNVRKLKVVFDWKDLPIPHEVIRHLNRSGTLWVHTILEVKIGGRWVKLDCTWNKELERIGFPVTKNWDANSDTFQVTKGVIEFHAAKNLKNIKRPLKEESKSFALNLNDWLKRSYL
;
A
#
# COMPACT_ATOMS: atom_id res chain seq x y z
N MET A 1 10.08 1.10 28.17
CA MET A 1 10.53 2.27 27.37
C MET A 1 9.51 2.51 26.28
N ILE A 2 8.88 3.68 26.24
CA ILE A 2 7.93 4.05 25.19
C ILE A 2 8.75 4.42 23.96
N ARG A 3 8.56 3.71 22.84
CA ARG A 3 9.33 3.87 21.58
C ARG A 3 8.66 4.84 20.58
N ASN A 4 7.82 5.76 21.04
CA ASN A 4 7.01 6.61 20.17
C ASN A 4 7.73 7.88 19.69
N SER A 5 8.97 7.76 19.20
CA SER A 5 9.72 8.89 18.63
C SER A 5 9.47 9.07 17.13
N PRO A 6 9.60 10.29 16.57
CA PRO A 6 9.56 10.50 15.13
C PRO A 6 10.57 9.62 14.36
N SER A 7 11.77 9.44 14.90
CA SER A 7 12.79 8.59 14.29
C SER A 7 12.36 7.12 14.21
N GLN A 8 11.71 6.57 15.24
CA GLN A 8 11.19 5.21 15.20
C GLN A 8 10.08 5.07 14.15
N LEU A 9 9.19 6.06 14.06
CA LEU A 9 8.10 6.10 13.08
C LEU A 9 8.64 6.10 11.63
N VAL A 10 9.70 6.88 11.36
CA VAL A 10 10.39 6.85 10.07
C VAL A 10 11.01 5.47 9.82
N ASN A 11 11.74 4.92 10.79
CA ASN A 11 12.39 3.62 10.64
C ASN A 11 11.39 2.49 10.35
N ASP A 12 10.26 2.44 11.06
CA ASP A 12 9.19 1.47 10.83
C ASP A 12 8.58 1.63 9.44
N TYR A 13 8.33 2.87 9.02
CA TYR A 13 7.82 3.16 7.68
C TYR A 13 8.80 2.70 6.59
N GLU A 14 10.08 3.09 6.70
CA GLU A 14 11.09 2.77 5.71
C GLU A 14 11.39 1.28 5.64
N PHE A 15 11.41 0.60 6.80
CA PHE A 15 11.52 -0.86 6.86
C PHE A 15 10.39 -1.50 6.06
N VAL A 16 9.13 -1.19 6.38
CA VAL A 16 7.99 -1.80 5.67
C VAL A 16 7.97 -1.37 4.21
N GLN A 17 8.33 -0.12 3.89
CA GLN A 17 8.42 0.34 2.51
C GLN A 17 9.42 -0.48 1.70
N SER A 18 10.57 -0.86 2.28
CA SER A 18 11.62 -1.62 1.59
C SER A 18 11.21 -3.04 1.16
N ILE A 19 10.18 -3.61 1.78
CA ILE A 19 9.61 -4.91 1.38
C ILE A 19 9.11 -4.83 -0.06
N ARG A 20 9.54 -5.78 -0.90
CA ARG A 20 9.19 -5.80 -2.33
C ARG A 20 7.68 -5.92 -2.55
N TYR A 21 7.12 -5.05 -3.38
CA TYR A 21 5.72 -5.18 -3.76
C TYR A 21 5.48 -6.43 -4.61
N LYS A 22 4.51 -7.25 -4.21
CA LYS A 22 4.03 -8.40 -4.98
C LYS A 22 2.60 -8.77 -4.62
N VAL A 23 1.74 -8.90 -5.61
CA VAL A 23 0.36 -9.39 -5.39
C VAL A 23 0.40 -10.87 -5.07
N THR A 24 -0.03 -11.23 -3.85
CA THR A 24 -0.03 -12.61 -3.38
C THR A 24 -1.26 -12.92 -2.53
N LYS A 25 -1.50 -14.18 -2.23
CA LYS A 25 -2.59 -14.57 -1.32
C LYS A 25 -2.28 -14.03 0.07
N PHE A 26 -3.21 -13.23 0.61
CA PHE A 26 -3.08 -12.70 1.95
C PHE A 26 -3.06 -13.80 3.01
N SER A 27 -2.11 -13.70 3.95
CA SER A 27 -2.00 -14.60 5.08
C SER A 27 -1.51 -13.86 6.32
N HIS A 28 -2.28 -13.91 7.41
CA HIS A 28 -1.83 -13.39 8.70
C HIS A 28 -0.63 -14.15 9.27
N LEU A 29 -0.44 -15.42 8.86
CA LEU A 29 0.71 -16.25 9.19
C LEU A 29 1.96 -15.89 8.38
N ARG A 30 1.97 -14.78 7.63
CA ARG A 30 3.14 -14.30 6.89
C ARG A 30 3.51 -12.86 7.27
N LEU A 31 2.93 -12.33 8.34
CA LEU A 31 3.15 -10.97 8.80
C LEU A 31 4.27 -10.96 9.86
N TYR A 32 5.51 -10.94 9.36
CA TYR A 32 6.72 -10.92 10.18
C TYR A 32 7.63 -9.80 9.71
N GLU A 33 8.51 -9.32 10.61
CA GLU A 33 9.57 -8.35 10.29
C GLU A 33 10.72 -8.94 9.45
N SER A 34 10.55 -10.16 8.93
CA SER A 34 11.44 -10.82 7.96
C SER A 34 10.77 -11.01 6.59
N MET A 35 9.59 -10.42 6.37
CA MET A 35 8.87 -10.56 5.09
C MET A 35 9.64 -9.85 3.96
N GLU A 36 9.98 -10.60 2.91
CA GLU A 36 10.70 -10.06 1.74
C GLU A 36 9.76 -9.46 0.68
N GLU A 37 8.53 -9.99 0.59
CA GLU A 37 7.56 -9.61 -0.44
C GLU A 37 6.12 -9.58 0.08
N GLY A 38 5.33 -8.63 -0.40
CA GLY A 38 3.92 -8.53 -0.06
C GLY A 38 3.21 -7.39 -0.79
N ASP A 39 1.89 -7.47 -0.89
CA ASP A 39 1.08 -6.37 -1.42
C ASP A 39 0.69 -5.39 -0.31
N ASN A 40 -0.09 -4.36 -0.67
CA ASN A 40 -0.60 -3.37 0.26
C ASN A 40 -1.22 -3.99 1.53
N ARG A 41 -1.96 -5.09 1.41
CA ARG A 41 -2.66 -5.70 2.55
C ARG A 41 -1.65 -6.21 3.58
N HIS A 42 -0.56 -6.81 3.11
CA HIS A 42 0.50 -7.28 4.00
C HIS A 42 1.27 -6.13 4.61
N LYS A 43 1.70 -5.18 3.78
CA LYS A 43 2.53 -4.04 4.20
C LYS A 43 1.80 -3.14 5.19
N SER A 44 0.57 -2.72 4.87
CA SER A 44 -0.25 -1.89 5.77
C SER A 44 -0.62 -2.62 7.07
N GLU A 45 -0.84 -3.94 7.04
CA GLU A 45 -1.11 -4.69 8.27
C GLU A 45 0.14 -4.82 9.15
N LEU A 46 1.30 -5.08 8.55
CA LEU A 46 2.56 -5.15 9.27
C LEU A 46 2.90 -3.81 9.91
N LEU A 47 2.87 -2.71 9.14
CA LEU A 47 3.12 -1.37 9.67
C LEU A 47 2.12 -1.02 10.78
N PHE A 48 0.82 -1.33 10.61
CA PHE A 48 -0.17 -1.09 11.65
C PHE A 48 0.18 -1.79 12.97
N LYS A 49 0.62 -3.06 12.91
CA LYS A 49 1.02 -3.83 14.09
C LYS A 49 2.27 -3.26 14.75
N MET A 50 3.28 -2.88 13.97
CA MET A 50 4.51 -2.25 14.47
C MET A 50 4.20 -0.94 15.18
N LEU A 51 3.45 -0.04 14.52
CA LEU A 51 3.07 1.25 15.10
C LEU A 51 2.20 1.10 16.35
N LYS A 52 1.27 0.12 16.38
CA LYS A 52 0.49 -0.17 17.59
C LYS A 52 1.35 -0.67 18.74
N ARG A 53 2.28 -1.60 18.47
CA ARG A 53 3.23 -2.11 19.47
C ARG A 53 4.08 -0.99 20.05
N ASP A 54 4.49 -0.04 19.22
CA ASP A 54 5.39 1.05 19.60
C ASP A 54 4.64 2.23 20.26
N GLY A 55 3.32 2.12 20.43
CA GLY A 55 2.49 3.05 21.19
C GLY A 55 1.92 4.21 20.38
N PHE A 56 2.00 4.17 19.04
CA PHE A 56 1.43 5.21 18.20
C PHE A 56 -0.11 5.11 18.12
N ASN A 57 -0.76 6.26 18.09
CA ASN A 57 -2.19 6.33 17.78
C ASN A 57 -2.39 6.21 16.26
N VAL A 58 -2.56 4.98 15.79
CA VAL A 58 -2.77 4.65 14.38
C VAL A 58 -4.14 4.02 14.13
N ARG A 59 -4.72 4.32 12.97
CA ARG A 59 -5.98 3.73 12.46
C ARG A 59 -5.87 3.39 10.97
N LYS A 60 -6.71 2.48 10.50
CA LYS A 60 -6.80 2.09 9.09
C LYS A 60 -7.82 2.97 8.36
N LEU A 61 -7.50 3.37 7.14
CA LEU A 61 -8.38 4.08 6.23
C LEU A 61 -8.49 3.30 4.92
N LYS A 62 -9.66 3.35 4.27
CA LYS A 62 -9.88 2.74 2.97
C LYS A 62 -9.85 3.82 1.91
N VAL A 63 -9.19 3.54 0.80
CA VAL A 63 -9.18 4.43 -0.36
C VAL A 63 -9.63 3.68 -1.59
N VAL A 64 -10.36 4.37 -2.45
CA VAL A 64 -10.68 3.89 -3.80
C VAL A 64 -9.67 4.48 -4.75
N PHE A 65 -9.08 3.64 -5.60
CA PHE A 65 -8.11 4.07 -6.60
C PHE A 65 -8.35 3.34 -7.92
N ASP A 66 -7.89 3.94 -9.02
CA ASP A 66 -7.90 3.31 -10.33
C ASP A 66 -6.51 2.75 -10.66
N TRP A 67 -6.44 1.46 -11.02
CA TRP A 67 -5.22 0.86 -11.57
C TRP A 67 -4.72 1.55 -12.84
N LYS A 68 -5.59 2.23 -13.59
CA LYS A 68 -5.22 3.00 -14.79
C LYS A 68 -4.41 4.26 -14.50
N ASP A 69 -4.46 4.77 -13.28
CA ASP A 69 -3.68 5.94 -12.88
C ASP A 69 -2.20 5.60 -12.60
N LEU A 70 -1.86 4.32 -12.59
CA LEU A 70 -0.52 3.80 -12.35
C LEU A 70 0.22 3.59 -13.68
N PRO A 71 1.57 3.58 -13.67
CA PRO A 71 2.38 3.38 -14.87
C PRO A 71 2.41 1.91 -15.29
N ILE A 72 1.27 1.24 -15.28
CA ILE A 72 1.11 -0.17 -15.60
C ILE A 72 0.73 -0.28 -17.09
N PRO A 73 1.43 -1.12 -17.87
CA PRO A 73 1.12 -1.27 -19.27
C PRO A 73 -0.29 -1.75 -19.55
N HIS A 74 -0.86 -1.29 -20.67
CA HIS A 74 -2.22 -1.62 -21.06
C HIS A 74 -2.44 -3.14 -21.19
N GLU A 75 -1.42 -3.89 -21.63
CA GLU A 75 -1.47 -5.35 -21.75
C GLU A 75 -1.60 -6.07 -20.40
N VAL A 76 -1.22 -5.43 -19.29
CA VAL A 76 -1.46 -5.93 -17.93
C VAL A 76 -2.85 -5.50 -17.46
N ILE A 77 -3.23 -4.22 -17.67
CA ILE A 77 -4.53 -3.67 -17.25
C ILE A 77 -5.72 -4.38 -17.93
N ARG A 78 -5.58 -4.79 -19.20
CA ARG A 78 -6.67 -5.45 -19.96
C ARG A 78 -7.20 -6.74 -19.32
N HIS A 79 -6.46 -7.34 -18.37
CA HIS A 79 -6.92 -8.49 -17.61
C HIS A 79 -8.08 -8.17 -16.62
N LEU A 80 -8.43 -6.88 -16.45
CA LEU A 80 -9.52 -6.39 -15.60
C LEU A 80 -10.74 -5.90 -16.41
N ASN A 81 -10.94 -6.39 -17.64
CA ASN A 81 -11.92 -5.84 -18.58
C ASN A 81 -13.39 -5.92 -18.11
N ARG A 82 -13.82 -6.95 -17.37
CA ARG A 82 -15.22 -7.05 -16.89
C ARG A 82 -15.41 -6.50 -15.48
N SER A 83 -14.38 -6.60 -14.64
CA SER A 83 -14.42 -6.14 -13.25
C SER A 83 -14.25 -4.63 -13.11
N GLY A 84 -13.56 -4.01 -14.06
CA GLY A 84 -13.10 -2.65 -13.95
C GLY A 84 -11.83 -2.53 -13.12
N THR A 85 -11.26 -1.33 -13.14
CA THR A 85 -9.92 -1.02 -12.60
C THR A 85 -9.98 -0.25 -11.27
N LEU A 86 -11.18 0.10 -10.80
CA LEU A 86 -11.41 0.75 -9.52
C LEU A 86 -11.41 -0.25 -8.37
N TRP A 87 -10.38 -0.19 -7.52
CA TRP A 87 -10.17 -1.15 -6.44
C TRP A 87 -10.07 -0.45 -5.08
N VAL A 88 -10.26 -1.25 -4.03
CA VAL A 88 -10.15 -0.79 -2.64
C VAL A 88 -8.75 -1.08 -2.12
N HIS A 89 -8.15 -0.05 -1.53
CA HIS A 89 -6.82 -0.09 -0.95
C HIS A 89 -6.87 0.32 0.52
N THR A 90 -5.90 -0.15 1.32
CA THR A 90 -5.83 0.17 2.75
C THR A 90 -4.59 0.99 3.04
N ILE A 91 -4.78 2.18 3.58
CA ILE A 91 -3.70 3.01 4.11
C ILE A 91 -3.85 3.15 5.63
N LEU A 92 -2.85 3.77 6.24
CA LEU A 92 -2.90 4.12 7.65
C LEU A 92 -3.04 5.63 7.83
N GLU A 93 -3.58 6.02 8.96
CA GLU A 93 -3.43 7.37 9.52
C GLU A 93 -2.81 7.24 10.90
N VAL A 94 -1.78 8.04 11.17
CA VAL A 94 -1.12 8.09 12.48
C VAL A 94 -1.22 9.50 13.04
N LYS A 95 -1.44 9.62 14.35
CA LYS A 95 -1.50 10.91 15.03
C LYS A 95 -0.10 11.38 15.42
N ILE A 96 0.35 12.50 14.84
CA ILE A 96 1.64 13.14 15.09
C ILE A 96 1.39 14.59 15.47
N GLY A 97 1.92 15.05 16.60
CA GLY A 97 1.75 16.46 17.03
C GLY A 97 0.29 16.93 17.09
N GLY A 98 -0.65 16.03 17.41
CA GLY A 98 -2.09 16.34 17.44
C GLY A 98 -2.83 16.19 16.10
N ARG A 99 -2.11 16.14 14.97
CA ARG A 99 -2.63 16.00 13.60
C ARG A 99 -2.67 14.54 13.16
N TRP A 100 -3.64 14.18 12.32
CA TRP A 100 -3.63 12.91 11.59
C TRP A 100 -2.82 13.06 10.30
N VAL A 101 -1.84 12.19 10.11
CA VAL A 101 -0.98 12.12 8.93
C VAL A 101 -1.24 10.80 8.22
N LYS A 102 -1.42 10.83 6.89
CA LYS A 102 -1.67 9.63 6.08
C LYS A 102 -0.37 8.95 5.71
N LEU A 103 -0.32 7.63 5.91
CA LEU A 103 0.81 6.78 5.56
C LEU A 103 0.36 5.68 4.61
N ASP A 104 1.04 5.62 3.47
CA ASP A 104 0.98 4.54 2.50
C ASP A 104 2.40 4.04 2.23
N CYS A 105 2.65 2.78 2.59
CA CYS A 105 3.93 2.09 2.43
C CYS A 105 3.92 1.11 1.26
N THR A 106 2.93 1.19 0.36
CA THR A 106 2.70 0.18 -0.67
C THR A 106 3.89 -0.01 -1.60
N TRP A 107 4.34 1.07 -2.23
CA TRP A 107 5.37 1.01 -3.24
C TRP A 107 6.76 1.08 -2.60
N ASN A 108 7.57 0.04 -2.84
CA ASN A 108 8.99 0.04 -2.47
C ASN A 108 9.79 1.00 -3.35
N LYS A 109 10.94 1.45 -2.84
CA LYS A 109 11.69 2.61 -3.35
C LYS A 109 12.09 2.47 -4.83
N GLU A 110 12.37 1.24 -5.26
CA GLU A 110 12.80 0.92 -6.62
C GLU A 110 11.72 1.18 -7.67
N LEU A 111 10.44 1.15 -7.31
CA LEU A 111 9.33 1.35 -8.25
C LEU A 111 9.17 2.80 -8.72
N GLU A 112 9.83 3.76 -8.05
CA GLU A 112 9.85 5.15 -8.50
C GLU A 112 10.42 5.26 -9.92
N ARG A 113 11.43 4.45 -10.26
CA ARG A 113 12.14 4.52 -11.55
C ARG A 113 11.24 4.22 -12.75
N ILE A 114 10.12 3.54 -12.53
CA ILE A 114 9.11 3.24 -13.55
C ILE A 114 7.83 4.05 -13.34
N GLY A 115 7.85 5.08 -12.48
CA GLY A 115 6.81 6.10 -12.37
C GLY A 115 5.81 5.92 -11.21
N PHE A 116 5.98 4.92 -10.34
CA PHE A 116 5.06 4.75 -9.19
C PHE A 116 5.21 5.88 -8.17
N PRO A 117 4.13 6.24 -7.44
CA PRO A 117 4.18 7.28 -6.40
C PRO A 117 4.89 6.76 -5.14
N VAL A 118 6.19 7.02 -5.03
CA VAL A 118 7.03 6.57 -3.91
C VAL A 118 7.43 7.76 -3.06
N THR A 119 7.21 7.68 -1.75
CA THR A 119 7.73 8.69 -0.80
C THR A 119 9.10 8.27 -0.33
N LYS A 120 10.16 8.99 -0.73
CA LYS A 120 11.51 8.79 -0.21
C LYS A 120 11.77 9.76 0.94
N ASN A 121 12.54 9.34 1.93
CA ASN A 121 13.00 10.17 3.05
C ASN A 121 11.84 10.89 3.75
N TRP A 122 10.81 10.12 4.15
CA TRP A 122 9.63 10.69 4.78
C TRP A 122 9.98 11.43 6.08
N ASP A 123 9.39 12.61 6.26
CA ASP A 123 9.73 13.58 7.31
C ASP A 123 9.02 13.33 8.65
N ALA A 124 8.19 12.28 8.74
CA ALA A 124 7.28 12.03 9.87
C ALA A 124 6.39 13.22 10.24
N ASN A 125 6.04 14.08 9.27
CA ASN A 125 5.19 15.25 9.51
C ASN A 125 4.17 15.44 8.38
N SER A 126 4.55 15.16 7.14
CA SER A 126 3.74 15.32 5.94
C SER A 126 3.00 14.03 5.58
N ASP A 127 1.89 14.11 4.85
CA ASP A 127 1.28 12.90 4.29
C ASP A 127 2.27 12.26 3.30
N THR A 128 2.35 10.93 3.26
CA THR A 128 3.08 10.25 2.19
C THR A 128 2.32 10.42 0.88
N PHE A 129 2.97 10.20 -0.27
CA PHE A 129 2.22 9.87 -1.48
C PHE A 129 1.33 8.65 -1.24
N GLN A 130 0.18 8.66 -1.92
CA GLN A 130 -0.84 7.63 -1.81
C GLN A 130 -0.67 6.63 -2.96
N VAL A 131 -1.49 5.56 -2.95
CA VAL A 131 -1.42 4.47 -3.93
C VAL A 131 -1.32 4.93 -5.39
N THR A 132 -1.93 6.06 -5.75
CA THR A 132 -1.82 6.67 -7.08
C THR A 132 -1.66 8.20 -6.98
N LYS A 133 -1.22 8.83 -8.08
CA LYS A 133 -1.25 10.30 -8.27
C LYS A 133 -2.59 10.80 -8.81
N GLY A 134 -3.48 9.89 -9.22
CA GLY A 134 -4.84 10.20 -9.67
C GLY A 134 -5.77 10.61 -8.54
N VAL A 135 -7.04 10.81 -8.88
CA VAL A 135 -8.07 11.18 -7.90
C VAL A 135 -8.39 9.96 -7.03
N ILE A 136 -8.34 10.15 -5.71
CA ILE A 136 -8.65 9.12 -4.72
C ILE A 136 -9.71 9.62 -3.75
N GLU A 137 -10.60 8.70 -3.36
CA GLU A 137 -11.61 8.97 -2.34
C GLU A 137 -11.26 8.24 -1.05
N PHE A 138 -11.30 8.98 0.06
CA PHE A 138 -10.97 8.46 1.39
C PHE A 138 -12.23 8.13 2.18
N HIS A 139 -12.29 6.92 2.71
CA HIS A 139 -13.41 6.46 3.52
C HIS A 139 -12.90 5.84 4.81
N ALA A 140 -13.54 6.18 5.94
CA ALA A 140 -13.40 5.40 7.15
C ALA A 140 -13.71 3.93 6.83
N ALA A 141 -12.94 2.98 7.37
CA ALA A 141 -13.04 1.57 6.98
C ALA A 141 -14.47 0.97 7.10
N LYS A 142 -15.28 1.53 8.01
CA LYS A 142 -16.69 1.16 8.24
C LYS A 142 -17.70 1.78 7.27
N ASN A 143 -17.30 2.78 6.48
CA ASN A 143 -18.20 3.60 5.65
C ASN A 143 -18.09 3.29 4.15
N LEU A 144 -17.24 2.36 3.74
CA LEU A 144 -17.06 2.00 2.33
C LEU A 144 -18.28 1.17 1.86
N LYS A 145 -19.16 1.77 1.05
CA LYS A 145 -20.36 1.10 0.50
C LYS A 145 -20.04 0.45 -0.86
N ASN A 146 -20.54 -0.77 -1.06
CA ASN A 146 -20.75 -1.49 -2.34
C ASN A 146 -19.77 -1.24 -3.50
N ILE A 147 -18.45 -1.29 -3.26
CA ILE A 147 -17.49 -1.40 -4.37
C ILE A 147 -17.50 -2.84 -4.86
N LYS A 148 -17.85 -3.01 -6.14
CA LYS A 148 -17.89 -4.32 -6.79
C LYS A 148 -16.51 -4.94 -6.71
N ARG A 149 -16.42 -6.10 -6.06
CA ARG A 149 -15.16 -6.85 -6.04
C ARG A 149 -14.86 -7.37 -7.45
N PRO A 150 -13.58 -7.37 -7.85
CA PRO A 150 -13.20 -7.97 -9.11
C PRO A 150 -13.50 -9.46 -9.12
N LEU A 151 -13.81 -9.98 -10.31
CA LEU A 151 -13.95 -11.42 -10.57
C LEU A 151 -12.65 -12.12 -10.16
N LYS A 152 -12.78 -13.29 -9.56
CA LYS A 152 -11.65 -14.02 -8.98
C LYS A 152 -10.63 -14.40 -10.05
N GLU A 153 -11.10 -14.81 -11.21
CA GLU A 153 -10.32 -15.23 -12.36
C GLU A 153 -9.54 -14.04 -12.94
N GLU A 154 -10.19 -12.89 -13.12
CA GLU A 154 -9.55 -11.64 -13.56
C GLU A 154 -8.52 -11.16 -12.53
N SER A 155 -8.86 -11.18 -11.25
CA SER A 155 -7.93 -10.80 -10.17
C SER A 155 -6.67 -11.67 -10.17
N LYS A 156 -6.83 -12.99 -10.39
CA LYS A 156 -5.71 -13.93 -10.47
C LYS A 156 -4.88 -13.67 -11.72
N SER A 157 -5.54 -13.47 -12.87
CA SER A 157 -4.87 -13.21 -14.15
C SER A 157 -4.09 -11.89 -14.11
N PHE A 158 -4.72 -10.82 -13.61
CA PHE A 158 -4.09 -9.52 -13.39
C PHE A 158 -2.90 -9.61 -12.43
N ALA A 159 -3.05 -10.28 -11.28
CA ALA A 159 -1.97 -10.45 -10.31
C ALA A 159 -0.74 -11.15 -10.91
N LEU A 160 -0.94 -12.20 -11.71
CA LEU A 160 0.15 -12.92 -12.38
C LEU A 160 0.90 -12.00 -13.36
N ASN A 161 0.17 -11.33 -14.25
CA ASN A 161 0.78 -10.46 -15.27
C ASN A 161 1.43 -9.22 -14.65
N LEU A 162 0.83 -8.62 -13.62
CA LEU A 162 1.42 -7.51 -12.88
C LEU A 162 2.73 -7.93 -12.21
N ASN A 163 2.74 -9.07 -11.53
CA ASN A 163 3.96 -9.57 -10.88
C ASN A 163 5.07 -9.89 -11.89
N ASP A 164 4.73 -10.48 -13.03
CA ASP A 164 5.70 -10.81 -14.09
C ASP A 164 6.28 -9.54 -14.73
N TRP A 165 5.44 -8.55 -15.02
CA TRP A 165 5.91 -7.25 -15.52
C TRP A 165 6.81 -6.57 -14.49
N LEU A 166 6.35 -6.45 -13.23
CA LEU A 166 7.15 -5.87 -12.16
C LEU A 166 8.50 -6.56 -12.01
N LYS A 167 8.55 -7.90 -12.06
CA LYS A 167 9.80 -8.68 -11.97
C LYS A 167 10.82 -8.26 -13.01
N ARG A 168 10.39 -8.01 -14.24
CA ARG A 168 11.26 -7.52 -15.34
C ARG A 168 11.63 -6.07 -15.14
N SER A 169 10.71 -5.27 -14.60
CA SER A 169 10.90 -3.86 -14.26
C SER A 169 11.69 -3.62 -12.98
N TYR A 170 12.30 -4.65 -12.36
CA TYR A 170 13.32 -4.53 -11.30
C TYR A 170 14.75 -4.75 -11.81
N LEU A 171 14.93 -5.25 -13.03
CA LEU A 171 16.21 -5.37 -13.72
C LEU A 171 16.59 -4.03 -14.37
#